data_AF-A0A7S2I0C8-F1
#
_entry.id   AF-A0A7S2I0C8-F1
#
_cell.length_a   1.000
_cell.length_b   1.000
_cell.length_c   1.000
_cell.angle_alpha   90.00
_cell.angle_beta   90.00
_cell.angle_gamma   90.00
#
_symmetry.space_group_name_H-M   'P 1'
#
loop_
_entity.id
_entity.type
_entity.pdbx_description
1 polymer ?
#
loop_
_entity_poly.entity_id
_entity_poly.type
_entity_poly.pdbx_seq_one_letter_code
_entity_poly.pdbx_strand_id
1 'polypeptide(L)'
;ALFLDRPHRDGYTPSLRDGPLAWLRFRSLSRRSVTAILYLNDNTDESAQPWSKADGGCLRVYRDHGAIAGHGRGPKALSEPHYVDIPPIGGRLVLFDSQALLHEVRPTFRPRA
;
A
#
# COMPACT_ATOMS: atom_id res chain seq x y z
N ALA A 1 -19.22 10.65 4.59
CA ALA A 1 -18.47 9.68 5.41
C ALA A 1 -17.06 10.22 5.59
N LEU A 2 -16.70 10.63 6.81
CA LEU A 2 -15.41 11.24 7.11
C LEU A 2 -14.33 10.15 7.15
N PHE A 3 -13.46 10.12 6.14
CA PHE A 3 -12.22 9.36 6.20
C PHE A 3 -11.30 10.09 7.19
N LEU A 4 -11.40 9.71 8.46
CA LEU A 4 -10.38 10.03 9.45
C LEU A 4 -9.05 9.50 8.91
N ASP A 5 -8.09 10.40 8.86
CA ASP A 5 -6.67 10.19 8.60
C ASP A 5 -6.16 9.08 9.52
N ARG A 6 -6.27 7.83 9.05
CA ARG A 6 -5.75 6.68 9.77
C ARG A 6 -4.29 6.61 9.39
N PRO A 7 -3.35 6.85 10.31
CA PRO A 7 -1.96 6.49 10.05
C PRO A 7 -1.95 5.03 9.59
N HIS A 8 -1.17 4.75 8.56
CA HIS A 8 -0.91 3.40 8.07
C HIS A 8 -0.76 2.48 9.29
N ARG A 9 -1.39 1.30 9.29
CA ARG A 9 -1.39 0.40 10.47
C ARG A 9 0.03 -0.03 10.89
N ASP A 10 1.02 0.24 10.03
CA ASP A 10 2.45 -0.02 10.26
C ASP A 10 3.24 1.26 10.61
N GLY A 11 2.60 2.44 10.60
CA GLY A 11 3.13 3.71 11.10
C GLY A 11 2.82 3.85 12.58
N TYR A 12 3.47 3.04 13.43
CA TYR A 12 3.34 3.18 14.87
C TYR A 12 3.98 4.49 15.34
N THR A 13 3.16 5.51 15.61
CA THR A 13 3.55 6.67 16.43
C THR A 13 3.21 6.35 17.89
N PRO A 14 4.19 6.15 18.78
CA PRO A 14 3.91 5.89 20.18
C PRO A 14 3.09 7.04 20.77
N SER A 15 1.89 6.73 21.29
CA SER A 15 1.08 7.71 22.00
C SER A 15 1.23 7.51 23.51
N LEU A 16 1.10 8.59 24.28
CA LEU A 16 1.10 8.58 25.76
C LEU A 16 0.06 7.62 26.38
N ARG A 17 -0.89 7.10 25.59
CA ARG A 17 -1.96 6.19 26.04
C ARG A 17 -1.56 4.71 26.06
N ASP A 18 -0.41 4.34 25.50
CA ASP A 18 -0.06 2.92 25.36
C ASP A 18 0.52 2.31 26.67
N GLY A 19 0.65 3.12 27.72
CA GLY A 19 1.16 2.70 29.02
C GLY A 19 2.68 2.52 29.03
N PRO A 20 3.30 2.45 30.22
CA PRO A 20 4.76 2.52 30.40
C PRO A 20 5.52 1.32 29.82
N LEU A 21 4.82 0.29 29.33
CA LEU A 21 5.40 -0.95 28.81
C LEU A 21 5.02 -1.25 27.34
N ALA A 22 4.30 -0.36 26.64
CA ALA A 22 3.97 -0.60 25.23
C ALA A 22 5.19 -0.72 24.31
N TRP A 23 6.29 -0.05 24.68
CA TRP A 23 7.57 -0.16 24.00
C TRP A 23 8.15 -1.59 24.01
N LEU A 24 7.74 -2.46 24.94
CA LEU A 24 8.14 -3.88 24.96
C LEU A 24 7.32 -4.76 24.01
N ARG A 25 6.09 -4.36 23.65
CA ARG A 25 5.16 -5.20 22.88
C ARG A 25 5.28 -5.04 21.36
N PHE A 26 5.83 -3.92 20.87
CA PHE A 26 5.80 -3.60 19.42
C PHE A 26 7.17 -3.33 18.78
N ARG A 27 8.27 -3.39 19.55
CA ARG A 27 9.62 -3.11 19.03
C ARG A 27 10.11 -4.05 17.93
N SER A 28 9.62 -5.28 17.87
CA SER A 28 10.04 -6.27 16.86
C SER A 28 9.12 -6.35 15.64
N LEU A 29 7.91 -5.76 15.68
CA LEU A 29 6.88 -5.97 14.66
C LEU A 29 6.76 -4.83 13.62
N SER A 30 7.40 -3.69 13.82
CA SER A 30 7.20 -2.48 12.98
C SER A 30 8.50 -1.88 12.42
N ARG A 31 9.48 -2.72 12.02
CA ARG A 31 10.74 -2.24 11.39
C ARG A 31 10.80 -2.47 9.89
N ARG A 32 9.68 -2.79 9.24
CA ARG A 32 9.67 -2.97 7.79
C ARG A 32 9.96 -1.61 7.16
N SER A 33 11.14 -1.47 6.57
CA SER A 33 11.55 -0.29 5.80
C SER A 33 11.23 -0.48 4.32
N VAL A 34 11.35 -1.72 3.82
CA VAL A 34 11.10 -2.06 2.42
C VAL A 34 10.15 -3.24 2.30
N THR A 35 9.16 -3.08 1.43
CA THR A 35 8.32 -4.16 0.93
C THR A 35 8.86 -4.58 -0.42
N ALA A 36 9.11 -5.88 -0.56
CA ALA A 36 9.37 -6.51 -1.85
C ALA A 36 8.23 -7.47 -2.20
N ILE A 37 7.69 -7.34 -3.40
CA ILE A 37 6.66 -8.23 -3.96
C ILE A 37 7.16 -8.73 -5.31
N LEU A 38 7.43 -10.02 -5.41
CA LEU A 38 7.69 -10.68 -6.68
C LEU A 38 6.41 -11.38 -7.13
N TYR A 39 5.89 -10.99 -8.29
CA TYR A 39 4.73 -11.65 -8.87
C TYR A 39 5.14 -12.88 -9.65
N LEU A 40 4.41 -13.98 -9.44
CA LEU A 40 4.64 -15.27 -10.08
C LEU A 40 3.46 -15.72 -10.96
N ASN A 41 2.54 -14.80 -11.28
CA ASN A 41 1.40 -15.15 -12.14
C ASN A 41 1.90 -15.43 -13.55
N ASP A 42 1.65 -16.66 -13.99
CA ASP A 42 2.10 -17.17 -15.27
C ASP A 42 1.48 -16.35 -16.42
N ASN A 43 2.36 -15.76 -17.22
CA ASN A 43 2.03 -15.12 -18.50
C ASN A 43 2.90 -15.72 -19.62
N THR A 44 3.51 -16.88 -19.37
CA THR A 44 4.57 -17.48 -20.18
C THR A 44 4.18 -18.82 -20.79
N ASP A 45 3.20 -19.53 -20.23
CA ASP A 45 2.57 -20.64 -20.92
C ASP A 45 1.86 -20.10 -22.18
N GLU A 46 2.11 -20.71 -23.34
CA GLU A 46 1.45 -20.34 -24.61
C GLU A 46 -0.08 -20.46 -24.52
N SER A 47 -0.58 -21.25 -23.57
CA SER A 47 -2.00 -21.37 -23.25
C SER A 47 -2.50 -20.36 -22.20
N ALA A 48 -1.60 -19.69 -21.46
CA ALA A 48 -1.98 -18.72 -20.44
C ALA A 48 -2.25 -17.34 -21.04
N GLN A 49 -3.49 -16.86 -20.87
CA GLN A 49 -3.84 -15.50 -21.23
C GLN A 49 -3.11 -14.49 -20.33
N PRO A 50 -2.52 -13.42 -20.88
CA PRO A 50 -1.87 -12.36 -20.10
C PRO A 50 -2.83 -11.74 -19.08
N TRP A 51 -2.30 -11.36 -17.91
CA TRP A 51 -3.09 -10.68 -16.88
C TRP A 51 -3.73 -9.39 -17.42
N SER A 52 -5.06 -9.33 -17.36
CA SER A 52 -5.85 -8.21 -17.83
C SER A 52 -6.40 -7.36 -16.68
N LYS A 53 -6.99 -6.20 -16.99
CA LYS A 53 -7.66 -5.38 -15.96
C LYS A 53 -8.86 -6.08 -15.34
N ALA A 54 -9.53 -6.97 -16.06
CA ALA A 54 -10.72 -7.67 -15.59
C ALA A 54 -10.40 -8.72 -14.52
N ASP A 55 -9.18 -9.26 -14.52
CA ASP A 55 -8.73 -10.25 -13.54
C ASP A 55 -8.54 -9.67 -12.12
N GLY A 56 -8.42 -8.33 -12.01
CA GLY A 56 -8.22 -7.64 -10.74
C GLY A 56 -6.82 -7.88 -10.15
N GLY A 57 -6.72 -7.99 -8.82
CA GLY A 57 -5.50 -8.40 -8.13
C GLY A 57 -4.32 -7.39 -8.14
N CYS A 58 -4.51 -6.22 -8.76
CA CYS A 58 -3.51 -5.16 -8.83
C CYS A 58 -3.11 -4.67 -7.43
N LEU A 59 -1.83 -4.31 -7.28
CA LEU A 59 -1.42 -3.45 -6.18
C LEU A 59 -1.79 -2.02 -6.54
N ARG A 60 -2.71 -1.42 -5.79
CA ARG A 60 -3.05 -0.01 -5.89
C ARG A 60 -2.18 0.80 -4.95
N VAL A 61 -1.56 1.84 -5.48
CA VAL A 61 -0.70 2.76 -4.74
C VAL A 61 -1.30 4.15 -4.82
N TYR A 62 -1.43 4.83 -3.68
CA TYR A 62 -1.99 6.17 -3.59
C TYR A 62 -0.86 7.20 -3.57
N ARG A 63 -0.81 8.05 -4.59
CA ARG A 63 0.06 9.23 -4.62
C ARG A 63 -0.58 10.31 -3.75
N ASP A 64 0.25 11.09 -3.05
CA ASP A 64 -0.14 12.27 -2.26
C ASP A 64 -0.83 12.03 -0.91
N HIS A 65 -0.99 10.78 -0.45
CA HIS A 65 -1.53 10.51 0.89
C HIS A 65 -0.56 10.90 2.04
N GLY A 66 0.62 11.45 1.72
CA GLY A 66 1.66 11.86 2.67
C GLY A 66 2.06 13.35 2.60
N ALA A 67 1.39 14.18 1.79
CA ALA A 67 1.65 15.61 1.76
C ALA A 67 0.93 16.31 2.93
N ILE A 68 1.35 16.04 4.17
CA ILE A 68 1.01 16.91 5.30
C ILE A 68 1.80 18.22 5.12
N ALA A 69 1.11 19.21 4.56
CA ALA A 69 1.02 20.57 5.08
C ALA A 69 2.31 21.20 5.64
N GLY A 70 3.32 21.38 4.78
CA GLY A 70 4.32 22.43 4.96
C GLY A 70 3.84 23.74 4.34
N HIS A 71 3.36 24.65 5.18
CA HIS A 71 3.14 26.09 4.94
C HIS A 71 2.16 26.51 3.81
N GLY A 72 0.91 26.77 4.22
CA GLY A 72 0.14 27.89 3.67
C GLY A 72 -0.56 27.66 2.32
N ARG A 73 -1.67 26.93 2.34
CA ARG A 73 -2.82 27.24 1.46
C ARG A 73 -4.05 26.56 2.04
N GLY A 74 -5.16 27.28 2.04
CA GLY A 74 -6.44 26.89 2.64
C GLY A 74 -7.03 25.58 2.08
N PRO A 75 -8.26 25.22 2.47
CA PRO A 75 -8.87 23.92 2.16
C PRO A 75 -8.85 23.67 0.65
N LYS A 76 -7.88 22.88 0.19
CA LYS A 76 -7.85 22.36 -1.18
C LYS A 76 -9.02 21.39 -1.24
N ALA A 77 -9.99 21.65 -2.11
CA ALA A 77 -11.08 20.73 -2.39
C ALA A 77 -10.50 19.32 -2.52
N LEU A 78 -11.15 18.33 -1.89
CA LEU A 78 -10.75 16.93 -1.87
C LEU A 78 -10.59 16.43 -3.31
N SER A 79 -9.41 16.61 -3.89
CA SER A 79 -9.08 16.04 -5.18
C SER A 79 -9.09 14.54 -5.01
N GLU A 80 -9.83 13.83 -5.87
CA GLU A 80 -9.85 12.37 -5.93
C GLU A 80 -8.42 11.83 -5.75
N PRO A 81 -8.20 10.89 -4.80
CA PRO A 81 -6.87 10.42 -4.48
C PRO A 81 -6.22 9.84 -5.74
N HIS A 82 -5.10 10.43 -6.14
CA HIS A 82 -4.43 10.05 -7.37
C HIS A 82 -3.75 8.69 -7.17
N TYR A 83 -4.32 7.62 -7.72
CA TYR A 83 -3.76 6.28 -7.57
C TYR A 83 -3.09 5.73 -8.85
N VAL A 84 -2.25 4.72 -8.67
CA VAL A 84 -1.69 3.90 -9.75
C VAL A 84 -1.89 2.44 -9.43
N ASP A 85 -2.44 1.70 -10.38
CA ASP A 85 -2.59 0.24 -10.30
C ASP A 85 -1.42 -0.45 -11.00
N ILE A 86 -0.74 -1.34 -10.27
CA ILE A 86 0.35 -2.18 -10.76
C ILE A 86 -0.20 -3.59 -10.97
N PRO A 87 -0.34 -4.07 -12.22
CA PRO A 87 -0.84 -5.40 -12.46
C PRO A 87 0.20 -6.45 -12.01
N PRO A 88 -0.25 -7.60 -11.49
CA PRO A 88 0.60 -8.60 -10.88
C PRO A 88 1.23 -9.52 -11.93
N ILE A 89 1.95 -8.96 -12.90
CA ILE A 89 2.55 -9.69 -14.03
C ILE A 89 3.72 -10.56 -13.55
N GLY A 90 3.73 -11.85 -13.87
CA GLY A 90 4.84 -12.76 -13.58
C GLY A 90 6.21 -12.19 -13.94
N GLY A 91 7.19 -12.37 -13.04
CA GLY A 91 8.54 -11.84 -13.17
C GLY A 91 8.70 -10.38 -12.76
N ARG A 92 7.61 -9.66 -12.45
CA ARG A 92 7.68 -8.29 -11.95
C ARG A 92 8.02 -8.26 -10.47
N LEU A 93 9.13 -7.61 -10.13
CA LEU A 93 9.48 -7.21 -8.77
C LEU A 93 9.01 -5.78 -8.50
N VAL A 94 8.27 -5.57 -7.43
CA VAL A 94 7.89 -4.25 -6.91
C VAL A 94 8.56 -4.04 -5.56
N LEU A 95 9.30 -2.94 -5.45
CA LEU A 95 9.95 -2.49 -4.23
C LEU A 95 9.36 -1.14 -3.82
N PHE A 96 9.04 -0.97 -2.54
CA PHE A 96 8.61 0.32 -2.02
C PHE A 96 8.90 0.48 -0.53
N ASP A 97 8.95 1.74 -0.09
CA ASP A 97 9.03 2.10 1.32
C ASP A 97 7.73 1.71 2.04
N SER A 98 7.84 0.74 2.95
CA SER A 98 6.68 0.18 3.65
C SER A 98 5.98 1.18 4.57
N GLN A 99 6.67 2.23 4.99
CA GLN A 99 6.16 3.22 5.94
C GLN A 99 5.58 4.43 5.22
N ALA A 100 6.15 4.80 4.08
CA ALA A 100 5.73 5.98 3.33
C ALA A 100 4.62 5.71 2.30
N LEU A 101 4.55 4.49 1.76
CA LEU A 101 3.67 4.22 0.63
C LEU A 101 2.34 3.60 1.05
N LEU A 102 1.26 4.38 1.04
CA LEU A 102 -0.09 3.84 1.21
C LEU A 102 -0.47 2.99 0.00
N HIS A 103 -0.86 1.74 0.26
CA HIS A 103 -1.18 0.77 -0.76
C HIS A 103 -2.29 -0.18 -0.32
N GLU A 104 -2.98 -0.79 -1.28
CA GLU A 104 -3.91 -1.89 -1.08
C GLU A 104 -3.82 -2.90 -2.23
N VAL A 105 -4.27 -4.13 -2.00
CA VAL A 105 -4.46 -5.10 -3.09
C VAL A 105 -5.92 -5.10 -3.50
N ARG A 106 -6.19 -4.91 -4.79
CA ARG A 106 -7.54 -4.95 -5.36
C ARG A 106 -8.09 -6.38 -5.35
N PRO A 107 -9.43 -6.57 -5.28
CA PRO A 107 -10.05 -7.89 -5.40
C PRO A 107 -9.53 -8.64 -6.63
N THR A 108 -9.32 -9.95 -6.49
CA THR A 108 -8.84 -10.84 -7.56
C THR A 108 -9.96 -11.79 -7.97
N PHE A 109 -10.08 -12.04 -9.28
CA PHE A 109 -11.10 -12.93 -9.85
C PHE A 109 -10.49 -14.13 -10.58
N ARG A 110 -9.15 -14.21 -10.55
CA ARG A 110 -8.33 -15.33 -11.03
C ARG A 110 -7.36 -15.74 -9.90
N PRO A 111 -6.92 -17.02 -9.83
CA PRO A 111 -5.86 -17.43 -8.93
C PRO A 111 -4.62 -16.55 -9.06
N ARG A 112 -4.07 -16.13 -7.91
CA ARG A 112 -2.92 -15.24 -7.81
C ARG A 112 -1.84 -15.89 -6.94
N ALA A 113 -0.65 -16.08 -7.50
CA ALA A 113 0.55 -16.56 -6.81
C ALA A 113 1.35 -15.39 -6.22
#